data_AF-A0A7M1QYR3-F1
#
_entry.id   AF-A0A7M1QYR3-F1
#
_cell.length_a   1.000
_cell.length_b   1.000
_cell.length_c   1.000
_cell.angle_alpha   90.00
_cell.angle_beta   90.00
_cell.angle_gamma   90.00
#
_symmetry.space_group_name_H-M   'P 1'
#
loop_
_entity.id
_entity.type
_entity.pdbx_description
1 polymer ?
#
loop_
_entity_poly.entity_id
_entity_poly.type
_entity_poly.pdbx_seq_one_letter_code
_entity_poly.pdbx_strand_id
1 'polypeptide(L)'
;MREEDSGRDWDAEWIRFESTMKESDHPREDSYQQAAGFRTWTPAPEEDEPFDPADLPKAQPPSPASQPQLARISFSLTGAVALLYILGFFEVLSFSHAWWLVFGTLGLLSAAAGVYFSAPWAHGPDDDGTRV
;
A
#
# COMPACT_ATOMS: atom_id res chain seq x y z
N MET A 1 29.97 4.76 -18.35
CA MET A 1 30.02 6.16 -17.86
C MET A 1 30.55 6.09 -16.45
N ARG A 2 31.76 6.60 -16.24
CA ARG A 2 32.42 6.67 -14.93
C ARG A 2 32.10 8.06 -14.41
N GLU A 3 31.41 8.16 -13.27
CA GLU A 3 31.03 9.43 -12.67
C GLU A 3 32.30 10.24 -12.42
N GLU A 4 32.29 11.49 -12.88
CA GLU A 4 33.35 12.46 -12.65
C GLU A 4 33.37 12.78 -11.16
N ASP A 5 34.42 12.30 -10.47
CA ASP A 5 34.71 12.61 -9.07
C ASP A 5 34.67 14.13 -8.89
N SER A 6 33.69 14.62 -8.12
CA SER A 6 33.39 16.04 -7.90
C SER A 6 34.50 16.84 -7.18
N GLY A 7 35.73 16.31 -7.09
CA GLY A 7 36.89 16.96 -6.46
C GLY A 7 36.70 17.30 -4.99
N ARG A 8 35.56 16.91 -4.40
CA ARG A 8 35.15 17.24 -3.04
C ARG A 8 35.52 16.06 -2.16
N ASP A 9 36.53 16.30 -1.32
CA ASP A 9 36.99 15.33 -0.33
C ASP A 9 35.99 15.30 0.83
N TRP A 10 34.95 14.48 0.66
CA TRP A 10 33.90 14.28 1.65
C TRP A 10 34.43 13.70 2.96
N ASP A 11 35.52 12.94 2.90
CA ASP A 11 36.14 12.37 4.10
C ASP A 11 36.81 13.47 4.93
N ALA A 12 37.47 14.44 4.29
CA ALA A 12 38.03 15.60 4.98
C ALA A 12 36.97 16.52 5.59
N GLU A 13 35.82 16.70 4.91
CA GLU A 13 34.68 17.44 5.47
C GLU A 13 34.09 16.72 6.68
N TRP A 14 33.98 15.39 6.62
CA TRP A 14 33.47 14.56 7.71
C TRP A 14 34.37 14.60 8.96
N ILE A 15 35.69 14.48 8.77
CA ILE A 15 36.66 14.52 9.87
C ILE A 15 36.64 15.90 10.57
N ARG A 16 36.51 16.99 9.81
CA ARG A 16 36.34 18.33 10.38
C ARG A 16 35.05 18.48 11.17
N PHE A 17 33.95 17.93 10.66
CA PHE A 17 32.67 17.97 11.36
C PHE A 17 32.75 17.25 12.71
N GLU A 18 33.36 16.05 12.73
CA GLU A 18 33.54 15.27 13.96
C GLU A 18 34.46 15.97 14.98
N SER A 19 35.54 16.60 14.52
CA SER A 19 36.42 17.37 15.43
C SER A 19 35.71 18.57 16.03
N THR A 20 34.86 19.26 15.26
CA THR A 20 34.13 20.44 15.73
C THR A 20 33.09 20.06 16.79
N MET A 21 32.44 18.88 16.65
CA MET A 21 31.52 18.37 17.66
C MET A 21 32.23 17.97 18.96
N LYS A 22 33.39 17.31 18.87
CA LYS A 22 34.20 16.93 20.04
C LYS A 22 34.77 18.13 20.78
N GLU A 23 35.01 19.25 20.09
CA GLU A 23 35.50 20.49 20.71
C GLU A 23 34.37 21.27 21.41
N SER A 24 33.12 21.08 20.99
CA SER A 24 31.95 21.71 21.63
C SER A 24 31.44 21.01 22.89
N ASP A 25 32.13 19.96 23.36
CA ASP A 25 31.79 19.13 24.52
C ASP A 25 32.15 19.82 25.86
N HIS A 26 31.87 21.12 25.97
CA HIS A 26 31.75 21.76 27.28
C HIS A 26 30.39 21.40 27.88
N PRO A 27 30.35 20.83 29.10
CA PRO A 27 29.09 20.46 29.72
C PRO A 27 28.37 21.73 30.14
N ARG A 28 27.45 22.20 29.29
CA ARG A 28 26.44 23.16 29.70
C ARG A 28 25.33 22.34 30.35
N GLU A 29 25.47 22.14 31.66
CA GLU A 29 24.32 21.89 32.52
C GLU A 29 23.25 22.94 32.17
N ASP A 30 22.02 22.51 31.95
CA ASP A 30 20.86 23.34 31.58
C ASP A 30 20.62 23.57 30.08
N SER A 31 20.41 22.51 29.29
CA SER A 31 19.39 22.56 28.21
C SER A 31 19.02 21.15 27.74
N TYR A 32 17.85 20.70 28.19
CA TYR A 32 17.09 19.65 27.52
C TYR A 32 16.78 20.10 26.08
N GLN A 33 17.03 19.21 25.12
CA GLN A 33 16.75 19.35 23.69
C GLN A 33 17.74 20.20 22.86
N GLN A 34 18.19 19.59 21.76
CA GLN A 34 18.85 20.16 20.58
C GLN A 34 20.38 20.09 20.53
N ALA A 35 20.89 18.92 20.17
CA ALA A 35 21.99 18.83 19.23
C ALA A 35 21.64 17.74 18.22
N ALA A 36 21.67 18.07 16.93
CA ALA A 36 21.38 17.18 15.80
C ALA A 36 22.47 16.12 15.63
N GLY A 37 22.58 15.21 16.60
CA GLY A 37 23.26 13.93 16.48
C GLY A 37 22.31 12.88 15.92
N PHE A 38 22.88 11.82 15.32
CA PHE A 38 22.14 10.65 14.84
C PHE A 38 21.04 10.26 15.84
N ARG A 39 19.85 9.87 15.32
CA ARG A 39 18.75 9.31 16.12
C ARG A 39 19.23 8.03 16.80
N THR A 40 19.98 8.15 17.89
CA THR A 40 20.26 7.05 18.79
C THR A 40 18.98 6.84 19.58
N TRP A 41 18.47 5.61 19.50
CA TRP A 41 17.39 5.12 20.34
C TRP A 41 17.67 5.55 21.80
N THR A 42 16.84 6.41 22.35
CA THR A 42 16.82 6.65 23.80
C THR A 42 16.33 5.36 24.43
N PRO A 43 17.06 4.75 25.38
CA PRO A 43 16.52 3.64 26.15
C PRO A 43 15.20 4.09 26.79
N ALA A 44 14.16 3.28 26.66
CA ALA A 44 12.89 3.54 27.34
C ALA A 44 13.19 3.68 28.85
N PRO A 45 12.58 4.65 29.55
CA PRO A 45 12.73 4.74 31.00
C PRO A 45 12.38 3.39 31.62
N GLU A 46 13.27 2.85 32.45
CA GLU A 46 13.02 1.60 33.16
C GLU A 46 11.76 1.77 34.02
N GLU A 47 10.88 0.77 33.97
CA GLU A 47 9.51 0.71 34.51
C GLU A 47 8.38 1.12 33.55
N ASP A 48 8.35 0.52 32.36
CA ASP A 48 7.08 0.27 31.70
C ASP A 48 6.35 -0.85 32.47
N GLU A 49 5.09 -0.61 32.86
CA GLU A 49 4.22 -1.67 33.40
C GLU A 49 4.28 -2.91 32.49
N PRO A 50 4.27 -4.14 33.05
CA PRO A 50 4.29 -5.33 32.23
C PRO A 50 3.14 -5.26 31.24
N PHE A 51 3.47 -5.30 29.94
CA PHE A 51 2.49 -5.30 28.88
C PHE A 51 1.41 -6.37 29.16
N ASP A 52 0.17 -5.94 29.40
CA ASP A 52 -0.97 -6.85 29.53
C ASP A 52 -1.59 -7.08 28.16
N PRO A 53 -1.57 -8.31 27.62
CA PRO A 53 -2.28 -8.64 26.38
C PRO A 53 -3.78 -8.34 26.43
N ALA A 54 -4.37 -8.20 27.63
CA ALA A 54 -5.77 -7.82 27.81
C ALA A 54 -6.06 -6.34 27.51
N ASP A 55 -5.05 -5.47 27.53
CA ASP A 55 -5.17 -4.05 27.20
C ASP A 55 -5.21 -3.80 25.68
N LEU A 56 -4.99 -4.84 24.87
CA LEU A 56 -5.14 -4.74 23.44
C LEU A 56 -6.61 -4.48 23.09
N PRO A 57 -6.89 -3.50 22.20
CA PRO A 57 -8.23 -3.36 21.66
C PRO A 57 -8.64 -4.68 21.02
N LYS A 58 -9.87 -5.12 21.27
CA LYS A 58 -10.42 -6.31 20.60
C LYS A 58 -10.23 -6.13 19.11
N ALA A 59 -9.45 -7.03 18.50
CA ALA A 59 -9.21 -7.02 17.07
C ALA A 59 -10.56 -6.94 16.36
N GLN A 60 -10.76 -5.92 15.54
CA GLN A 60 -11.89 -5.92 14.65
C GLN A 60 -11.77 -7.17 13.78
N PRO A 61 -12.88 -7.89 13.51
CA PRO A 61 -12.81 -8.99 12.58
C PRO A 61 -12.18 -8.48 11.29
N PRO A 62 -11.22 -9.20 10.71
CA PRO A 62 -10.66 -8.81 9.43
C PRO A 62 -11.82 -8.57 8.49
N SER A 63 -11.75 -7.44 7.79
CA SER A 63 -12.69 -7.13 6.73
C SER A 63 -12.79 -8.33 5.80
N PRO A 64 -13.99 -8.62 5.25
CA PRO A 64 -14.11 -9.69 4.29
C PRO A 64 -13.08 -9.46 3.20
N ALA A 65 -12.11 -10.37 3.11
CA ALA A 65 -11.14 -10.40 2.04
C ALA A 65 -11.93 -10.29 0.72
N SER A 66 -11.33 -9.63 -0.27
CA SER A 66 -11.88 -9.62 -1.63
C SER A 66 -12.32 -11.05 -1.98
N GLN A 67 -13.42 -11.19 -2.73
CA GLN A 67 -13.92 -12.52 -3.12
C GLN A 67 -13.38 -12.83 -4.53
N PRO A 68 -12.11 -13.26 -4.67
CA PRO A 68 -11.45 -13.34 -5.98
C PRO A 68 -12.15 -14.31 -6.91
N GLN A 69 -12.78 -15.36 -6.37
CA GLN A 69 -13.54 -16.33 -7.18
C GLN A 69 -14.77 -15.68 -7.81
N LEU A 70 -15.57 -14.92 -7.04
CA LEU A 70 -16.73 -14.22 -7.57
C LEU A 70 -16.34 -13.11 -8.55
N ALA A 71 -15.26 -12.38 -8.26
CA ALA A 71 -14.71 -11.38 -9.17
C ALA A 71 -14.32 -12.01 -10.52
N ARG A 72 -13.57 -13.12 -10.50
CA ARG A 72 -13.16 -13.86 -11.70
C ARG A 72 -14.36 -14.35 -12.52
N ILE A 73 -15.39 -14.90 -11.87
CA ILE A 73 -16.62 -15.35 -12.55
C ILE A 73 -17.30 -14.17 -13.24
N SER A 74 -17.43 -13.05 -12.53
CA SER A 74 -18.09 -11.84 -13.03
C SER A 74 -17.34 -11.24 -14.22
N PHE A 75 -16.01 -11.16 -14.16
CA PHE A 75 -15.20 -10.72 -15.30
C PHE A 75 -15.21 -11.70 -16.47
N SER A 76 -15.25 -13.01 -16.21
CA SER A 76 -15.36 -14.04 -17.25
C SER A 76 -16.69 -13.91 -18.01
N LEU A 77 -17.79 -13.69 -17.28
CA LEU A 77 -19.11 -13.46 -17.88
C LEU A 77 -19.12 -12.17 -18.72
N THR A 78 -18.50 -11.11 -18.21
CA THR A 78 -18.33 -9.84 -18.95
C THR A 78 -17.54 -10.05 -20.24
N GLY A 79 -16.43 -10.81 -20.18
CA GLY A 79 -15.61 -11.15 -21.34
C GLY A 79 -16.37 -12.00 -22.37
N ALA A 80 -17.19 -12.95 -21.92
CA ALA A 80 -18.05 -13.75 -22.79
C ALA A 80 -19.08 -12.88 -23.53
N VAL A 81 -19.70 -11.92 -22.83
CA VAL A 81 -20.61 -10.94 -23.45
C VAL A 81 -19.87 -10.08 -24.48
N ALA A 82 -18.67 -9.59 -24.16
CA ALA A 82 -17.87 -8.81 -25.10
C ALA A 82 -17.54 -9.61 -26.38
N LEU A 83 -17.17 -10.89 -26.25
CA LEU A 83 -16.97 -11.79 -27.38
C LEU A 83 -18.23 -11.98 -28.23
N LEU A 84 -19.41 -12.13 -27.59
CA LEU A 84 -20.68 -12.21 -28.31
C LEU A 84 -20.93 -10.95 -29.14
N TYR A 85 -20.66 -9.76 -28.59
CA TYR A 85 -20.77 -8.49 -29.33
C TYR A 85 -19.80 -8.41 -30.51
N ILE A 86 -18.57 -8.87 -30.36
CA ILE A 86 -17.59 -8.93 -31.45
C ILE A 86 -18.07 -9.86 -32.56
N LEU A 87 -18.55 -11.07 -32.20
CA LEU A 87 -19.10 -12.02 -33.18
C LEU A 87 -20.35 -11.48 -33.89
N GLY A 88 -21.20 -10.74 -33.16
CA GLY A 88 -22.34 -10.05 -33.75
C GLY A 88 -21.93 -8.94 -34.72
N PHE A 89 -20.89 -8.19 -34.39
CA PHE A 89 -20.35 -7.13 -35.26
C PHE A 89 -19.79 -7.67 -36.58
N PHE A 90 -19.13 -8.84 -36.53
CA PHE A 90 -18.66 -9.55 -37.73
C PHE A 90 -19.75 -10.38 -38.42
N GLU A 91 -21.01 -10.23 -38.03
CA GLU A 91 -22.17 -10.94 -38.59
C GLU A 91 -22.07 -12.48 -38.51
N VAL A 92 -21.22 -13.01 -37.63
CA VAL A 92 -21.11 -14.46 -37.37
C VAL A 92 -22.33 -14.97 -36.62
N LEU A 93 -22.90 -14.13 -35.75
CA LEU A 93 -24.10 -14.41 -34.98
C LEU A 93 -25.14 -13.31 -35.17
N SER A 94 -26.38 -13.71 -35.39
CA SER A 94 -27.52 -12.80 -35.55
C SER A 94 -28.53 -13.03 -34.43
N PHE A 95 -28.84 -11.96 -33.71
CA PHE A 95 -29.89 -11.94 -32.70
C PHE A 95 -30.76 -10.71 -32.89
N SER A 96 -32.00 -10.77 -32.41
CA SER A 96 -32.88 -9.60 -32.38
C SER A 96 -32.32 -8.51 -31.47
N HIS A 97 -32.69 -7.25 -31.72
CA HIS A 97 -32.25 -6.10 -30.89
C HIS A 97 -32.55 -6.27 -29.39
N ALA A 98 -33.70 -6.89 -29.04
CA ALA A 98 -34.05 -7.16 -27.65
C ALA A 98 -33.03 -8.06 -26.94
N TRP A 99 -32.51 -9.08 -27.63
CA TRP A 99 -31.48 -9.97 -27.08
C TRP A 99 -30.15 -9.26 -26.88
N TRP A 100 -29.76 -8.37 -27.79
CA TRP A 100 -28.57 -7.53 -27.61
C TRP A 100 -28.68 -6.66 -26.36
N LEU A 101 -29.84 -6.05 -26.12
CA LEU A 101 -30.08 -5.30 -24.88
C LEU A 101 -29.94 -6.18 -23.63
N VAL A 102 -30.51 -7.39 -23.65
CA VAL A 102 -30.36 -8.36 -22.54
C VAL A 102 -28.89 -8.68 -22.29
N PHE A 103 -28.13 -9.04 -23.33
CA PHE A 103 -26.69 -9.31 -23.19
C PHE A 103 -25.91 -8.09 -22.68
N GLY A 104 -26.24 -6.89 -23.17
CA GLY A 104 -25.64 -5.64 -22.71
C GLY A 104 -25.88 -5.39 -21.22
N THR A 105 -27.11 -5.58 -20.74
CA THR A 105 -27.43 -5.44 -19.32
C THR A 105 -26.71 -6.48 -18.46
N LEU A 106 -26.64 -7.73 -18.90
CA LEU A 106 -25.88 -8.79 -18.22
C LEU A 106 -24.40 -8.45 -18.14
N GLY A 107 -23.80 -7.96 -19.24
CA GLY A 107 -22.40 -7.54 -19.27
C GLY A 107 -22.13 -6.37 -18.30
N LEU A 108 -22.99 -5.37 -18.28
CA LEU A 108 -22.87 -4.20 -17.40
C LEU A 108 -22.96 -4.61 -15.92
N LEU A 109 -23.96 -5.40 -15.55
CA LEU A 109 -24.15 -5.88 -14.17
C LEU A 109 -22.99 -6.78 -13.72
N SER A 110 -22.50 -7.62 -14.63
CA SER A 110 -21.34 -8.49 -14.34
C SER A 110 -20.06 -7.69 -14.17
N ALA A 111 -19.85 -6.63 -14.95
CA ALA A 111 -18.68 -5.75 -14.77
C ALA A 111 -18.75 -5.02 -13.42
N ALA A 112 -19.90 -4.47 -13.07
CA ALA A 112 -20.12 -3.81 -11.79
C ALA A 112 -19.92 -4.77 -10.61
N ALA A 113 -20.47 -6.00 -10.70
CA ALA A 113 -20.27 -7.04 -9.71
C ALA A 113 -18.80 -7.47 -9.62
N GLY A 114 -18.10 -7.60 -10.75
CA GLY A 114 -16.67 -7.92 -10.78
C GLY A 114 -15.83 -6.89 -10.05
N VAL A 115 -16.07 -5.60 -10.31
CA VAL A 115 -15.42 -4.49 -9.59
C VAL A 115 -15.77 -4.56 -8.10
N TYR A 116 -17.04 -4.71 -7.76
CA TYR A 116 -17.49 -4.83 -6.37
C TYR A 116 -16.80 -5.99 -5.63
N PHE A 117 -16.75 -7.19 -6.19
CA PHE A 117 -16.11 -8.33 -5.54
C PHE A 117 -14.57 -8.29 -5.55
N SER A 118 -13.99 -7.56 -6.50
CA SER A 118 -12.53 -7.35 -6.58
C SER A 118 -12.05 -6.24 -5.65
N ALA A 119 -12.92 -5.29 -5.28
CA ALA A 119 -12.56 -4.18 -4.43
C ALA A 119 -12.27 -4.68 -3.01
N PRO A 120 -11.12 -4.31 -2.43
CA PRO A 120 -10.84 -4.56 -1.02
C PRO A 120 -11.66 -3.57 -0.20
N TRP A 121 -12.88 -3.96 0.19
CA TRP A 121 -13.81 -3.10 0.93
C TRP A 121 -13.36 -2.76 2.34
N ALA A 122 -12.20 -3.25 2.79
CA ALA A 122 -11.51 -2.63 3.89
C ALA A 122 -10.02 -2.98 3.86
N HIS A 123 -9.25 -2.07 3.26
CA HIS A 123 -7.97 -1.76 3.86
C HIS A 123 -8.28 -0.75 4.96
N GLY A 124 -7.99 -1.12 6.21
CA GLY A 124 -7.71 -0.08 7.20
C GLY A 124 -6.58 0.80 6.63
N PRO A 125 -6.47 2.08 7.01
CA PRO A 125 -5.34 2.92 6.60
C PRO A 125 -3.97 2.26 6.86
N ASP A 126 -3.93 1.26 7.75
CA ASP A 126 -2.74 0.52 8.18
C ASP A 126 -2.61 -0.90 7.57
N ASP A 127 -3.49 -1.30 6.64
CA ASP A 127 -3.44 -2.62 5.99
C ASP A 127 -2.67 -2.55 4.66
N ASP A 128 -1.38 -2.86 4.71
CA ASP A 128 -0.42 -2.77 3.60
C ASP A 128 -0.54 -3.90 2.57
N GLY A 129 -1.56 -4.77 2.69
CA GLY A 129 -1.83 -5.85 1.75
C GLY A 129 -0.79 -6.98 1.76
N THR A 130 0.09 -7.05 2.78
CA THR A 130 1.17 -8.04 2.84
C THR A 130 0.84 -9.30 3.65
N ARG A 131 -0.30 -9.34 4.35
CA ARG A 131 -0.65 -10.47 5.22
C ARG A 131 -1.42 -11.54 4.44
N VAL A 132 -0.69 -12.60 4.07
CA VAL A 132 -1.19 -13.87 3.51
C VAL A 132 -1.50 -14.85 4.63
#